data_AF-A0A377G6M4-F1
#
_entry.id   AF-A0A377G6M4-F1
#
_cell.length_a   1.000
_cell.length_b   1.000
_cell.length_c   1.000
_cell.angle_alpha   90.00
_cell.angle_beta   90.00
_cell.angle_gamma   90.00
#
_symmetry.space_group_name_H-M   'P 1'
#
loop_
_entity.id
_entity.type
_entity.pdbx_description
1 polymer ?
#
loop_
_entity_poly.entity_id
_entity_poly.type
_entity_poly.pdbx_seq_one_letter_code
_entity_poly.pdbx_strand_id
1 'polypeptide(L)'
;MSYQKIDQSFVDGFNEVFISHLSNPDIESENAAQKMLNQATADNYAKISRIFDRLSLPCVSREDFKTRMTEAGSIEAYMKPIIDEISKSLLTPDKSRINDEVIKAIGVEQYCRLVNGTNIAKEEDKIQIVPHSTEHASTEATELAEKELKQAEKLFAENFLQAILACYSGCFNENNKVPENKTQKELFEQMGLLKDAIMREEQIKGIFPTGWQEPGRVPENLTLKEFDEQAKLMIEKIQGAIKHPQKEQLWELLKDCQALYSRGESLLKDSNNELIALTEPMQKLGIRAGQTRGLIFNLKKPKEFTPETLKEKVELLLQVLEHSESKLDNESIILAPIKNLKEHLGNIKTQIDLYSKEFAFQIENNLPIPGFDDKVLGEYNTAIKEFMSAVNKEEVKKAIKPYELGIVKLILNKLSGGLFFASAKNYADSCRNMKTELLEMKDEFDQQPQNEGGLQLNQ
;
A
#
# COMPACT_ATOMS: atom_id res chain seq x y z
N MET A 1 3.19 -8.39 -25.37
CA MET A 1 4.09 -7.19 -25.31
C MET A 1 4.22 -6.72 -23.86
N SER A 2 5.44 -6.38 -23.42
CA SER A 2 5.66 -5.83 -22.06
C SER A 2 5.21 -4.38 -21.97
N TYR A 3 4.58 -3.99 -20.85
CA TYR A 3 4.16 -2.62 -20.60
C TYR A 3 5.39 -1.70 -20.43
N GLN A 4 5.41 -0.57 -21.13
CA GLN A 4 6.56 0.36 -21.17
C GLN A 4 6.23 1.82 -20.83
N LYS A 5 4.95 2.16 -20.59
CA LYS A 5 4.59 3.55 -20.28
C LYS A 5 5.09 3.94 -18.88
N ILE A 6 5.69 5.13 -18.78
CA ILE A 6 6.26 5.68 -17.55
C ILE A 6 5.41 6.87 -17.08
N ASP A 7 5.29 7.07 -15.76
CA ASP A 7 4.85 8.35 -15.21
C ASP A 7 6.03 9.32 -15.23
N GLN A 8 6.25 9.96 -16.39
CA GLN A 8 7.40 10.82 -16.61
C GLN A 8 7.42 12.02 -15.66
N SER A 9 6.24 12.59 -15.33
CA SER A 9 6.12 13.69 -14.39
C SER A 9 6.69 13.34 -13.02
N PHE A 10 6.37 12.13 -12.53
CA PHE A 10 6.92 11.66 -11.26
C PHE A 10 8.43 11.45 -11.32
N VAL A 11 8.93 10.82 -12.39
CA VAL A 11 10.36 10.54 -12.55
C VAL A 11 11.16 11.83 -12.64
N ASP A 12 10.71 12.79 -13.43
CA ASP A 12 11.39 14.08 -13.61
C ASP A 12 11.39 14.87 -12.31
N GLY A 13 10.24 14.97 -11.63
CA GLY A 13 10.14 15.64 -10.33
C GLY A 13 11.01 14.97 -9.27
N PHE A 14 11.08 13.64 -9.27
CA PHE A 14 11.98 12.90 -8.37
C PHE A 14 13.44 13.29 -8.62
N ASN A 15 13.90 13.23 -9.86
CA ASN A 15 15.28 13.53 -10.22
C ASN A 15 15.67 14.99 -9.92
N GLU A 16 14.73 15.92 -10.08
CA GLU A 16 14.96 17.35 -9.79
C GLU A 16 15.07 17.63 -8.29
N VAL A 17 14.22 17.02 -7.47
CA VAL A 17 14.07 17.42 -6.06
C VAL A 17 14.85 16.53 -5.10
N PHE A 18 15.04 15.24 -5.41
CA PHE A 18 15.54 14.25 -4.45
C PHE A 18 16.91 14.57 -3.84
N ILE A 19 17.88 14.96 -4.66
CA ILE A 19 19.24 15.31 -4.17
C ILE A 19 19.19 16.54 -3.26
N SER A 20 18.41 17.55 -3.63
CA SER A 20 18.23 18.75 -2.81
C SER A 20 17.54 18.42 -1.47
N HIS A 21 16.59 17.49 -1.49
CA HIS A 21 15.87 17.03 -0.31
C HIS A 21 16.78 16.27 0.66
N LEU A 22 17.66 15.41 0.15
CA LEU A 22 18.64 14.69 0.98
C LEU A 22 19.67 15.63 1.61
N SER A 23 20.12 16.63 0.88
CA SER A 23 21.13 17.59 1.35
C SER A 23 20.57 18.68 2.28
N ASN A 24 19.26 18.75 2.44
CA ASN A 24 18.61 19.80 3.24
C ASN A 24 18.71 19.51 4.75
N PRO A 25 19.28 20.44 5.55
CA PRO A 25 19.45 20.26 7.00
C PRO A 25 18.20 20.60 7.81
N ASP A 26 16.98 20.37 7.29
CA ASP A 26 15.78 20.57 8.11
C ASP A 26 15.88 19.69 9.37
N ILE A 27 15.93 20.31 10.54
CA ILE A 27 16.08 19.64 11.83
C ILE A 27 14.80 19.66 12.66
N GLU A 28 13.81 20.46 12.25
CA GLU A 28 12.58 20.68 13.02
C GLU A 28 11.55 19.60 12.73
N SER A 29 11.47 19.13 11.48
CA SER A 29 10.51 18.09 11.10
C SER A 29 10.87 16.72 11.71
N GLU A 30 9.86 16.01 12.22
CA GLU A 30 10.03 14.65 12.73
C GLU A 30 10.61 13.70 11.68
N ASN A 31 10.17 13.84 10.42
CA ASN A 31 10.57 13.02 9.28
C ASN A 31 11.54 13.76 8.33
N ALA A 32 12.38 14.66 8.85
CA ALA A 32 13.43 15.23 8.01
C ALA A 32 14.42 14.16 7.52
N ALA A 33 14.88 14.28 6.27
CA ALA A 33 15.73 13.29 5.61
C ALA A 33 16.99 12.96 6.44
N GLN A 34 17.74 14.00 6.84
CA GLN A 34 18.96 13.85 7.65
C GLN A 34 18.69 13.22 9.02
N LYS A 35 17.55 13.56 9.67
CA LYS A 35 17.14 12.96 10.94
C LYS A 35 16.79 11.47 10.79
N MET A 36 16.11 11.09 9.71
CA MET A 36 15.81 9.69 9.42
C MET A 36 17.07 8.90 9.08
N LEU A 37 17.98 9.47 8.30
CA LEU A 37 19.29 8.90 8.03
C LEU A 37 20.05 8.65 9.33
N ASN A 38 20.09 9.62 10.25
CA ASN A 38 20.76 9.51 11.57
C ASN A 38 20.23 8.39 12.46
N GLN A 39 18.94 8.07 12.33
CA GLN A 39 18.30 7.02 13.12
C GLN A 39 18.29 5.65 12.42
N ALA A 40 18.68 5.60 11.15
CA ALA A 40 18.63 4.39 10.35
C ALA A 40 19.90 3.53 10.49
N THR A 41 19.73 2.25 10.19
CA THR A 41 20.75 1.27 9.81
C THR A 41 20.50 0.84 8.36
N ALA A 42 21.47 0.20 7.68
CA ALA A 42 21.31 -0.22 6.28
C ALA A 42 20.07 -1.08 6.01
N ASP A 43 19.63 -1.87 6.99
CA ASP A 43 18.48 -2.77 6.91
C ASP A 43 17.16 -2.17 7.42
N ASN A 44 17.17 -0.95 7.96
CA ASN A 44 15.99 -0.32 8.56
C ASN A 44 15.11 0.36 7.51
N TYR A 45 14.41 -0.46 6.73
CA TYR A 45 13.46 0.00 5.72
C TYR A 45 12.46 1.02 6.26
N ALA A 46 11.95 0.82 7.49
CA ALA A 46 10.94 1.71 8.08
C ALA A 46 11.44 3.15 8.27
N LYS A 47 12.73 3.35 8.54
CA LYS A 47 13.34 4.68 8.61
C LYS A 47 13.71 5.19 7.22
N ILE A 48 14.25 4.33 6.36
CA ILE A 48 14.63 4.69 4.99
C ILE A 48 13.41 5.15 4.18
N SER A 49 12.26 4.49 4.30
CA SER A 49 11.05 4.89 3.57
C SER A 49 10.56 6.29 3.96
N ARG A 50 10.70 6.66 5.25
CA ARG A 50 10.29 7.98 5.75
C ARG A 50 11.14 9.14 5.24
N ILE A 51 12.34 8.87 4.71
CA ILE A 51 13.16 9.89 4.03
C ILE A 51 12.32 10.54 2.92
N PHE A 52 11.43 9.80 2.27
CA PHE A 52 10.66 10.25 1.12
C PHE A 52 9.30 10.88 1.50
N ASP A 53 8.88 10.86 2.77
CA ASP A 53 7.53 11.31 3.20
C ASP A 53 7.24 12.79 2.87
N ARG A 54 8.30 13.61 2.75
CA ARG A 54 8.17 15.04 2.48
C ARG A 54 8.34 15.41 1.02
N LEU A 55 8.64 14.45 0.17
CA LEU A 55 8.64 14.68 -1.27
C LEU A 55 7.19 14.79 -1.74
N SER A 56 6.84 15.95 -2.27
CA SER A 56 5.57 16.18 -2.95
C SER A 56 5.87 16.26 -4.44
N LEU A 57 5.70 15.14 -5.13
CA LEU A 57 6.04 15.00 -6.55
C LEU A 57 4.75 14.88 -7.36
N PRO A 58 4.67 15.45 -8.57
CA PRO A 58 3.52 15.28 -9.44
C PRO A 58 3.38 13.82 -9.88
N CYS A 59 2.14 13.34 -10.01
CA CYS A 59 1.81 12.00 -10.48
C CYS A 59 0.62 12.05 -11.44
N VAL A 60 0.39 10.95 -12.15
CA VAL A 60 -0.82 10.75 -12.97
C VAL A 60 -2.12 10.86 -12.16
N SER A 61 -3.20 11.18 -12.88
CA SER A 61 -4.58 11.20 -12.37
C SER A 61 -5.10 9.79 -12.02
N ARG A 62 -6.21 9.69 -11.29
CA ARG A 62 -6.87 8.41 -10.97
C ARG A 62 -7.29 7.65 -12.23
N GLU A 63 -7.80 8.36 -13.22
CA GLU A 63 -8.31 7.84 -14.48
C GLU A 63 -7.18 7.28 -15.33
N ASP A 64 -6.08 8.04 -15.44
CA ASP A 64 -4.87 7.58 -16.13
C ASP A 64 -4.25 6.38 -15.42
N PHE A 65 -4.19 6.41 -14.09
CA PHE A 65 -3.68 5.29 -13.30
C PHE A 65 -4.49 4.02 -13.54
N LYS A 66 -5.83 4.07 -13.46
CA LYS A 66 -6.70 2.91 -13.73
C LYS A 66 -6.52 2.37 -15.14
N THR A 67 -6.43 3.26 -16.13
CA THR A 67 -6.22 2.89 -17.54
C THR A 67 -4.88 2.17 -17.70
N ARG A 68 -3.81 2.78 -17.21
CA ARG A 68 -2.45 2.24 -17.28
C ARG A 68 -2.29 0.95 -16.48
N MET A 69 -2.93 0.83 -15.33
CA MET A 69 -2.95 -0.40 -14.53
C MET A 69 -3.65 -1.54 -15.26
N THR A 70 -4.74 -1.24 -15.98
CA THR A 70 -5.44 -2.23 -16.81
C THR A 70 -4.56 -2.70 -17.96
N GLU A 71 -3.85 -1.79 -18.61
CA GLU A 71 -2.88 -2.11 -19.66
C GLU A 71 -1.68 -2.92 -19.14
N ALA A 72 -1.16 -2.58 -17.97
CA ALA A 72 -0.02 -3.25 -17.34
C ALA A 72 -0.37 -4.65 -16.83
N GLY A 73 -1.64 -4.88 -16.45
CA GLY A 73 -2.14 -6.15 -15.92
C GLY A 73 -1.70 -6.48 -14.48
N SER A 74 -0.68 -5.81 -13.94
CA SER A 74 -0.28 -5.90 -12.54
C SER A 74 0.45 -4.65 -12.05
N ILE A 75 0.51 -4.47 -10.73
CA ILE A 75 1.22 -3.32 -10.14
C ILE A 75 2.72 -3.46 -10.30
N GLU A 76 3.25 -4.68 -10.31
CA GLU A 76 4.66 -4.95 -10.58
C GLU A 76 5.05 -4.51 -12.00
N ALA A 77 4.22 -4.86 -13.00
CA ALA A 77 4.45 -4.47 -14.39
C ALA A 77 4.31 -2.96 -14.59
N TYR A 78 3.40 -2.31 -13.87
CA TYR A 78 3.21 -0.86 -13.90
C TYR A 78 4.38 -0.10 -13.26
N MET A 79 4.83 -0.52 -12.07
CA MET A 79 5.89 0.17 -11.32
C MET A 79 7.28 -0.13 -11.85
N LYS A 80 7.49 -1.27 -12.51
CA LYS A 80 8.79 -1.67 -13.04
C LYS A 80 9.47 -0.59 -13.90
N PRO A 81 8.85 -0.06 -14.96
CA PRO A 81 9.52 0.93 -15.81
C PRO A 81 9.81 2.24 -15.04
N ILE A 82 8.98 2.63 -14.07
CA ILE A 82 9.23 3.80 -13.20
C ILE A 82 10.45 3.57 -12.31
N ILE A 83 10.52 2.40 -11.66
CA ILE A 83 11.63 2.01 -10.78
C ILE A 83 12.93 1.82 -11.56
N ASP A 84 12.86 1.21 -12.74
CA ASP A 84 14.02 1.05 -13.61
C ASP A 84 14.59 2.41 -14.03
N GLU A 85 13.74 3.41 -14.30
CA GLU A 85 14.20 4.77 -14.65
C GLU A 85 14.81 5.49 -13.45
N ILE A 86 14.13 5.49 -12.29
CA ILE A 86 14.66 6.11 -11.06
C ILE A 86 15.96 5.43 -10.60
N SER A 87 16.10 4.12 -10.83
CA SER A 87 17.32 3.40 -10.45
C SER A 87 18.58 3.93 -11.12
N LYS A 88 18.46 4.53 -12.33
CA LYS A 88 19.61 5.11 -13.04
C LYS A 88 20.19 6.33 -12.30
N SER A 89 19.32 7.11 -11.65
CA SER A 89 19.71 8.30 -10.89
C SER A 89 20.06 8.00 -9.44
N LEU A 90 19.65 6.85 -8.91
CA LEU A 90 19.83 6.48 -7.51
C LEU A 90 21.03 5.54 -7.31
N LEU A 91 21.25 4.62 -8.24
CA LEU A 91 22.17 3.49 -8.08
C LEU A 91 23.33 3.55 -9.07
N THR A 92 24.37 2.78 -8.77
CA THR A 92 25.41 2.47 -9.77
C THR A 92 24.85 1.60 -10.90
N PRO A 93 25.48 1.58 -12.10
CA PRO A 93 25.00 0.81 -13.24
C PRO A 93 24.81 -0.69 -13.00
N ASP A 94 25.63 -1.27 -12.13
CA ASP A 94 25.56 -2.68 -11.70
C ASP A 94 24.57 -2.92 -10.54
N LYS A 95 23.92 -1.85 -10.05
CA LYS A 95 22.93 -1.85 -8.96
C LYS A 95 23.47 -2.42 -7.64
N SER A 96 24.79 -2.42 -7.46
CA SER A 96 25.43 -2.97 -6.26
C SER A 96 25.45 -2.00 -5.09
N ARG A 97 25.44 -0.68 -5.37
CA ARG A 97 25.43 0.38 -4.36
C ARG A 97 24.69 1.61 -4.86
N ILE A 98 24.46 2.55 -3.94
CA ILE A 98 23.95 3.88 -4.25
C ILE A 98 25.05 4.67 -4.99
N ASN A 99 24.67 5.53 -5.94
CA ASN A 99 25.66 6.32 -6.69
C ASN A 99 26.36 7.39 -5.83
N ASP A 100 27.48 7.90 -6.33
CA ASP A 100 28.33 8.81 -5.55
C ASP A 100 27.66 10.18 -5.28
N GLU A 101 26.79 10.67 -6.17
CA GLU A 101 26.05 11.93 -5.96
C GLU A 101 25.08 11.82 -4.79
N VAL A 102 24.35 10.71 -4.69
CA VAL A 102 23.43 10.45 -3.58
C VAL A 102 24.22 10.20 -2.29
N ILE A 103 25.38 9.54 -2.34
CA ILE A 103 26.26 9.40 -1.17
C ILE A 103 26.72 10.78 -0.67
N LYS A 104 27.12 11.69 -1.58
CA LYS A 104 27.46 13.07 -1.21
C LYS A 104 26.28 13.80 -0.57
N ALA A 105 25.07 13.63 -1.10
CA ALA A 105 23.86 14.25 -0.56
C ALA A 105 23.45 13.70 0.82
N ILE A 106 23.65 12.40 1.06
CA ILE A 106 23.48 11.77 2.38
C ILE A 106 24.54 12.29 3.38
N GLY A 107 25.75 12.55 2.89
CA GLY A 107 26.95 12.79 3.67
C GLY A 107 27.80 11.52 3.73
N VAL A 108 29.08 11.62 3.33
CA VAL A 108 29.97 10.45 3.20
C VAL A 108 30.15 9.71 4.52
N GLU A 109 30.39 10.44 5.61
CA GLU A 109 30.51 9.85 6.96
C GLU A 109 29.25 9.08 7.37
N GLN A 110 28.09 9.65 7.03
CA GLN A 110 26.81 9.07 7.34
C GLN A 110 26.53 7.80 6.53
N TYR A 111 26.89 7.81 5.25
CA TYR A 111 26.85 6.62 4.41
C TYR A 111 27.78 5.53 4.95
N CYS A 112 29.03 5.88 5.28
CA CYS A 112 30.00 4.96 5.90
C CYS A 112 29.42 4.28 7.15
N ARG A 113 28.79 5.06 8.04
CA ARG A 113 28.11 4.54 9.23
C ARG A 113 26.99 3.56 8.88
N LEU A 114 26.18 3.87 7.87
CA LEU A 114 25.05 3.03 7.47
C LEU A 114 25.50 1.67 6.94
N VAL A 115 26.59 1.64 6.15
CA VAL A 115 27.10 0.40 5.51
C VAL A 115 28.28 -0.24 6.26
N ASN A 116 28.63 0.25 7.46
CA ASN A 116 29.79 -0.18 8.25
C ASN A 116 31.13 -0.11 7.49
N GLY A 117 31.30 0.94 6.69
CA GLY A 117 32.53 1.21 5.93
C GLY A 117 33.35 2.38 6.48
N THR A 118 34.47 2.65 5.82
CA THR A 118 35.35 3.79 6.03
C THR A 118 35.74 4.37 4.68
N ASN A 119 35.63 5.69 4.50
CA ASN A 119 36.17 6.35 3.31
C ASN A 119 37.69 6.53 3.44
N ILE A 120 38.46 5.94 2.52
CA ILE A 120 39.93 6.06 2.48
C ILE A 120 40.42 6.97 1.35
N ALA A 121 39.51 7.63 0.64
CA ALA A 121 39.87 8.57 -0.40
C ALA A 121 40.70 9.72 0.20
N LYS A 122 41.82 10.05 -0.46
CA LYS A 122 42.72 11.13 -0.04
C LYS A 122 42.25 12.53 -0.46
N GLU A 123 41.28 12.59 -1.36
CA GLU A 123 40.70 13.82 -1.90
C GLU A 123 39.26 13.94 -1.36
N GLU A 124 38.87 15.13 -0.88
CA GLU A 124 37.55 15.38 -0.28
C GLU A 124 36.39 15.04 -1.22
N ASP A 125 36.60 15.12 -2.53
CA ASP A 125 35.58 14.87 -3.55
C ASP A 125 35.47 13.44 -4.04
N LYS A 126 36.40 12.56 -3.64
CA LYS A 126 36.41 11.15 -4.05
C LYS A 126 35.82 10.28 -2.95
N ILE A 127 35.09 9.24 -3.38
CA ILE A 127 34.47 8.27 -2.48
C ILE A 127 35.14 6.92 -2.75
N GLN A 128 35.85 6.40 -1.75
CA GLN A 128 36.43 5.06 -1.78
C GLN A 128 36.15 4.38 -0.44
N ILE A 129 35.09 3.60 -0.40
CA ILE A 129 34.62 2.93 0.82
C ILE A 129 35.27 1.56 0.94
N VAL A 130 35.88 1.29 2.08
CA VAL A 130 36.43 -0.02 2.46
C VAL A 130 35.81 -0.47 3.79
N PRO A 131 35.87 -1.77 4.14
CA PRO A 131 35.36 -2.23 5.43
C PRO A 131 36.09 -1.52 6.59
N HIS A 132 35.38 -1.33 7.71
CA HIS A 132 36.00 -0.78 8.92
C HIS A 132 37.19 -1.65 9.35
N SER A 133 38.33 -1.01 9.63
CA SER A 133 39.71 -1.57 9.62
C SER A 133 39.86 -3.05 10.00
N THR A 134 40.50 -3.81 9.11
CA THR A 134 41.10 -5.13 9.37
C THR A 134 42.64 -5.06 9.36
N GLU A 135 43.23 -3.97 9.86
CA GLU A 135 44.69 -3.68 9.72
C GLU A 135 45.62 -4.80 10.26
N HIS A 136 45.08 -5.74 11.05
CA HIS A 136 45.76 -6.95 11.52
C HIS A 136 44.93 -8.25 11.38
N ALA A 137 43.91 -8.27 10.53
CA ALA A 137 43.06 -9.46 10.37
C ALA A 137 43.66 -10.45 9.36
N SER A 138 43.27 -11.73 9.48
CA SER A 138 43.63 -12.74 8.50
C SER A 138 43.05 -12.42 7.11
N THR A 139 43.59 -13.05 6.07
CA THR A 139 43.05 -12.97 4.71
C THR A 139 41.57 -13.35 4.67
N GLU A 140 41.19 -14.41 5.39
CA GLU A 140 39.79 -14.86 5.51
C GLU A 140 38.88 -13.82 6.18
N ALA A 141 39.35 -13.15 7.24
CA ALA A 141 38.60 -12.10 7.92
C ALA A 141 38.43 -10.85 7.04
N THR A 142 39.42 -10.53 6.22
CA THR A 142 39.34 -9.43 5.25
C THR A 142 38.36 -9.75 4.13
N GLU A 143 38.39 -10.95 3.58
CA GLU A 143 37.41 -11.41 2.58
C GLU A 143 35.97 -11.43 3.11
N LEU A 144 35.79 -11.81 4.38
CA LEU A 144 34.49 -11.77 5.03
C LEU A 144 33.99 -10.33 5.19
N ALA A 145 34.83 -9.43 5.68
CA ALA A 145 34.49 -8.03 5.86
C ALA A 145 34.14 -7.33 4.52
N GLU A 146 34.85 -7.65 3.44
CA GLU A 146 34.49 -7.17 2.10
C GLU A 146 33.13 -7.68 1.60
N LYS A 147 32.82 -8.96 1.88
CA LYS A 147 31.51 -9.53 1.54
C LYS A 147 30.38 -8.88 2.34
N GLU A 148 30.61 -8.64 3.63
CA GLU A 148 29.66 -7.98 4.52
C GLU A 148 29.39 -6.53 4.09
N LEU A 149 30.45 -5.77 3.75
CA LEU A 149 30.30 -4.41 3.21
C LEU A 149 29.48 -4.42 1.92
N LYS A 150 29.86 -5.25 0.93
CA LYS A 150 29.12 -5.34 -0.35
C LYS A 150 27.66 -5.73 -0.13
N GLN A 151 27.39 -6.61 0.84
CA GLN A 151 26.03 -7.00 1.19
C GLN A 151 25.27 -5.84 1.85
N ALA A 152 25.91 -5.06 2.72
CA ALA A 152 25.32 -3.89 3.36
C ALA A 152 25.01 -2.78 2.35
N GLU A 153 25.94 -2.49 1.43
CA GLU A 153 25.74 -1.51 0.34
C GLU A 153 24.57 -1.92 -0.55
N LYS A 154 24.53 -3.20 -0.95
CA LYS A 154 23.44 -3.73 -1.77
C LYS A 154 22.11 -3.67 -1.03
N LEU A 155 22.07 -4.03 0.25
CA LEU A 155 20.85 -3.99 1.05
C LEU A 155 20.34 -2.55 1.22
N PHE A 156 21.25 -1.61 1.45
CA PHE A 156 20.90 -0.20 1.56
C PHE A 156 20.35 0.35 0.25
N ALA A 157 20.97 0.01 -0.87
CA ALA A 157 20.49 0.30 -2.22
C ALA A 157 19.09 -0.30 -2.49
N GLU A 158 18.86 -1.56 -2.11
CA GLU A 158 17.56 -2.23 -2.21
C GLU A 158 16.48 -1.47 -1.42
N ASN A 159 16.78 -1.09 -0.19
CA ASN A 159 15.84 -0.38 0.68
C ASN A 159 15.50 1.03 0.15
N PHE A 160 16.49 1.77 -0.37
CA PHE A 160 16.25 3.06 -1.01
C PHE A 160 15.37 2.92 -2.25
N LEU A 161 15.66 1.94 -3.13
CA LEU A 161 14.86 1.73 -4.32
C LEU A 161 13.44 1.25 -3.98
N GLN A 162 13.29 0.44 -2.93
CA GLN A 162 12.01 -0.02 -2.44
C GLN A 162 11.16 1.12 -1.87
N ALA A 163 11.79 2.09 -1.22
CA ALA A 163 11.10 3.25 -0.65
C ALA A 163 10.39 4.10 -1.73
N ILE A 164 10.79 4.00 -2.99
CA ILE A 164 10.09 4.63 -4.12
C ILE A 164 8.63 4.17 -4.23
N LEU A 165 8.31 2.92 -3.88
CA LEU A 165 6.93 2.43 -3.87
C LEU A 165 6.06 3.17 -2.84
N ALA A 166 6.62 3.44 -1.65
CA ALA A 166 5.96 4.22 -0.62
C ALA A 166 5.84 5.69 -1.01
N CYS A 167 6.92 6.27 -1.56
CA CYS A 167 6.94 7.64 -2.06
C CYS A 167 5.89 7.87 -3.14
N TYR A 168 5.86 7.01 -4.18
CA TYR A 168 4.89 7.08 -5.26
C TYR A 168 3.46 6.92 -4.73
N SER A 169 3.22 5.95 -3.85
CA SER A 169 1.91 5.77 -3.22
C SER A 169 1.46 7.01 -2.44
N GLY A 170 2.37 7.66 -1.71
CA GLY A 170 2.10 8.89 -0.97
C GLY A 170 1.78 10.06 -1.89
N CYS A 171 2.63 10.29 -2.90
CA CYS A 171 2.43 11.35 -3.89
C CYS A 171 1.12 11.15 -4.67
N PHE A 172 0.84 9.92 -5.11
CA PHE A 172 -0.40 9.59 -5.81
C PHE A 172 -1.63 9.87 -4.93
N ASN A 173 -1.58 9.50 -3.64
CA ASN A 173 -2.65 9.77 -2.70
C ASN A 173 -2.90 11.27 -2.52
N GLU A 174 -1.84 12.06 -2.28
CA GLU A 174 -1.99 13.51 -2.07
C GLU A 174 -2.45 14.25 -3.33
N ASN A 175 -1.88 13.93 -4.51
CA ASN A 175 -2.24 14.58 -5.77
C ASN A 175 -3.68 14.29 -6.21
N ASN A 176 -4.24 13.16 -5.79
CA ASN A 176 -5.55 12.71 -6.23
C ASN A 176 -6.63 12.84 -5.15
N LYS A 177 -6.33 13.39 -3.96
CA LYS A 177 -7.35 13.78 -2.99
C LYS A 177 -8.20 14.91 -3.56
N VAL A 178 -9.51 14.80 -3.35
CA VAL A 178 -10.40 15.93 -3.66
C VAL A 178 -10.08 17.10 -2.71
N PRO A 179 -10.18 18.37 -3.16
CA PRO A 179 -9.80 19.55 -2.38
C PRO A 179 -10.43 19.59 -0.98
N GLU A 180 -11.65 19.08 -0.83
CA GLU A 180 -12.43 19.08 0.40
C GLU A 180 -11.82 18.21 1.51
N ASN A 181 -10.93 17.26 1.18
CA ASN A 181 -10.13 16.55 2.19
C ASN A 181 -9.24 17.51 2.98
N LYS A 182 -8.72 18.57 2.34
CA LYS A 182 -7.88 19.57 3.02
C LYS A 182 -8.70 20.31 4.07
N THR A 183 -9.90 20.76 3.68
CA THR A 183 -10.81 21.48 4.58
C THR A 183 -11.35 20.58 5.70
N GLN A 184 -11.60 19.29 5.43
CA GLN A 184 -11.91 18.30 6.47
C GLN A 184 -10.77 18.14 7.49
N LYS A 185 -9.51 18.08 7.02
CA LYS A 185 -8.34 17.98 7.90
C LYS A 185 -8.18 19.24 8.76
N GLU A 186 -8.36 20.42 8.16
CA GLU A 186 -8.32 21.69 8.89
C GLU A 186 -9.42 21.75 9.97
N LEU A 187 -10.64 21.26 9.70
CA LEU A 187 -11.69 21.14 10.72
C LEU A 187 -11.27 20.26 11.89
N PHE A 188 -10.63 19.12 11.63
CA PHE A 188 -10.15 18.23 12.70
C PHE A 188 -9.10 18.92 13.59
N GLU A 189 -8.18 19.68 12.99
CA GLU A 189 -7.21 20.49 13.72
C GLU A 189 -7.91 21.56 14.57
N GLN A 190 -8.91 22.25 14.01
CA GLN A 190 -9.72 23.23 14.75
C GLN A 190 -10.49 22.59 15.93
N MET A 191 -10.98 21.36 15.80
CA MET A 191 -11.59 20.64 16.92
C MET A 191 -10.60 20.42 18.06
N GLY A 192 -9.33 20.13 17.76
CA GLY A 192 -8.26 20.03 18.76
C GLY A 192 -8.09 21.35 19.52
N LEU A 193 -7.97 22.46 18.77
CA LEU A 193 -7.84 23.79 19.36
C LEU A 193 -9.05 24.20 20.21
N LEU A 194 -10.27 23.84 19.80
CA LEU A 194 -11.48 24.06 20.59
C LEU A 194 -11.45 23.29 21.90
N LYS A 195 -11.07 22.00 21.86
CA LYS A 195 -10.95 21.17 23.07
C LYS A 195 -9.95 21.78 24.05
N ASP A 196 -8.79 22.21 23.55
CA ASP A 196 -7.76 22.87 24.37
C ASP A 196 -8.24 24.21 24.94
N ALA A 197 -9.03 24.99 24.20
CA ALA A 197 -9.63 26.22 24.69
C ALA A 197 -10.65 25.94 25.81
N ILE A 198 -11.57 24.98 25.61
CA ILE A 198 -12.57 24.58 26.61
C ILE A 198 -11.88 24.09 27.89
N MET A 199 -10.88 23.21 27.77
CA MET A 199 -10.16 22.71 28.94
C MET A 199 -9.48 23.82 29.74
N ARG A 200 -8.92 24.84 29.06
CA ARG A 200 -8.31 25.99 29.71
C ARG A 200 -9.34 26.88 30.42
N GLU A 201 -10.43 27.24 29.73
CA GLU A 201 -11.48 28.10 30.27
C GLU A 201 -12.20 27.45 31.45
N GLU A 202 -12.43 26.13 31.39
CA GLU A 202 -13.12 25.39 32.45
C GLU A 202 -12.19 24.79 33.50
N GLN A 203 -10.88 25.02 33.38
CA GLN A 203 -9.87 24.47 34.27
C GLN A 203 -9.91 22.93 34.39
N ILE A 204 -10.34 22.26 33.32
CA ILE A 204 -10.40 20.79 33.24
C ILE A 204 -8.97 20.27 33.08
N LYS A 205 -8.56 19.36 33.97
CA LYS A 205 -7.27 18.66 33.90
C LYS A 205 -7.47 17.21 33.47
N GLY A 206 -6.58 16.70 32.63
CA GLY A 206 -6.58 15.30 32.22
C GLY A 206 -7.33 15.06 30.91
N ILE A 207 -8.24 14.08 30.90
CA ILE A 207 -8.91 13.61 29.68
C ILE A 207 -10.08 14.55 29.32
N PHE A 208 -10.22 14.88 28.04
CA PHE A 208 -11.35 15.68 27.55
C PHE A 208 -12.69 14.95 27.80
N PRO A 209 -13.75 15.63 28.28
CA PRO A 209 -15.05 15.01 28.54
C PRO A 209 -15.63 14.27 27.33
N THR A 210 -16.41 13.22 27.58
CA THR A 210 -17.12 12.43 26.55
C THR A 210 -18.63 12.68 26.63
N GLY A 211 -19.39 12.24 25.62
CA GLY A 211 -20.87 12.30 25.64
C GLY A 211 -21.48 13.63 25.22
N TRP A 212 -20.69 14.56 24.68
CA TRP A 212 -21.15 15.85 24.15
C TRP A 212 -21.45 15.82 22.66
N GLN A 213 -21.10 14.74 21.96
CA GLN A 213 -21.23 14.64 20.51
C GLN A 213 -22.71 14.58 20.09
N GLU A 214 -23.10 15.48 19.17
CA GLU A 214 -24.45 15.56 18.63
C GLU A 214 -24.41 15.44 17.09
N PRO A 215 -24.28 14.21 16.54
CA PRO A 215 -24.04 14.00 15.10
C PRO A 215 -25.20 14.45 14.20
N GLY A 216 -26.42 14.57 14.74
CA GLY A 216 -27.62 14.99 14.00
C GLY A 216 -27.74 16.49 13.72
N ARG A 217 -26.74 17.31 14.07
CA ARG A 217 -26.78 18.77 13.86
C ARG A 217 -26.60 19.21 12.42
N VAL A 218 -26.07 18.33 11.57
CA VAL A 218 -25.83 18.62 10.15
C VAL A 218 -26.76 17.76 9.28
N PRO A 219 -27.46 18.36 8.28
CA PRO A 219 -28.37 17.63 7.42
C PRO A 219 -27.72 16.48 6.63
N GLU A 220 -28.44 15.37 6.49
CA GLU A 220 -27.98 14.19 5.73
C GLU A 220 -27.97 14.39 4.20
N ASN A 221 -28.53 15.47 3.68
CA ASN A 221 -28.57 15.78 2.25
C ASN A 221 -27.51 16.82 1.83
N LEU A 222 -26.59 17.19 2.74
CA LEU A 222 -25.50 18.10 2.44
C LEU A 222 -24.62 17.55 1.31
N THR A 223 -24.36 18.35 0.28
CA THR A 223 -23.44 18.04 -0.81
C THR A 223 -21.98 18.32 -0.42
N LEU A 224 -21.02 17.79 -1.19
CA LEU A 224 -19.60 17.99 -0.91
C LEU A 224 -19.17 19.47 -1.00
N LYS A 225 -19.75 20.22 -1.95
CA LYS A 225 -19.48 21.66 -2.11
C LYS A 225 -20.06 22.48 -0.95
N GLU A 226 -21.28 22.17 -0.53
CA GLU A 226 -21.91 22.83 0.62
C GLU A 226 -21.16 22.51 1.92
N PHE A 227 -20.65 21.27 2.05
CA PHE A 227 -19.76 20.90 3.15
C PHE A 227 -18.51 21.80 3.18
N ASP A 228 -17.82 21.96 2.04
CA ASP A 228 -16.60 22.76 1.96
C ASP A 228 -16.84 24.24 2.32
N GLU A 229 -17.92 24.83 1.82
CA GLU A 229 -18.32 26.20 2.14
C GLU A 229 -18.64 26.36 3.64
N GLN A 230 -19.44 25.46 4.21
CA GLN A 230 -19.78 25.50 5.63
C GLN A 230 -18.57 25.26 6.53
N ALA A 231 -17.66 24.39 6.11
CA ALA A 231 -16.45 24.07 6.87
C ALA A 231 -15.49 25.25 6.94
N LYS A 232 -15.28 25.97 5.83
CA LYS A 232 -14.47 27.20 5.82
C LYS A 232 -15.04 28.27 6.74
N LEU A 233 -16.36 28.50 6.67
CA LEU A 233 -17.04 29.44 7.58
C LEU A 233 -16.93 29.01 9.04
N MET A 234 -17.00 27.69 9.32
CA MET A 234 -16.84 27.16 10.67
C MET A 234 -15.42 27.39 11.20
N ILE A 235 -14.39 27.15 10.39
CA ILE A 235 -12.98 27.41 10.75
C ILE A 235 -12.79 28.88 11.14
N GLU A 236 -13.31 29.83 10.36
CA GLU A 236 -13.22 31.26 10.68
C GLU A 236 -13.93 31.61 11.99
N LYS A 237 -15.13 31.06 12.23
CA LYS A 237 -15.87 31.25 13.48
C LYS A 237 -15.10 30.74 14.69
N ILE A 238 -14.48 29.56 14.57
CA ILE A 238 -13.68 28.94 15.63
C ILE A 238 -12.47 29.81 15.95
N GLN A 239 -11.72 30.25 14.93
CA GLN A 239 -10.55 31.11 15.11
C GLN A 239 -10.92 32.44 15.78
N GLY A 240 -12.10 32.99 15.49
CA GLY A 240 -12.65 34.16 16.18
C GLY A 240 -12.98 33.87 17.65
N ALA A 241 -13.69 32.78 17.92
CA ALA A 241 -14.12 32.42 19.28
C ALA A 241 -12.95 32.06 20.20
N ILE A 242 -11.88 31.44 19.69
CA ILE A 242 -10.70 31.09 20.50
C ILE A 242 -9.96 32.36 20.99
N LYS A 243 -9.99 33.46 20.24
CA LYS A 243 -9.36 34.73 20.65
C LYS A 243 -10.12 35.43 21.78
N HIS A 244 -11.45 35.25 21.82
CA HIS A 244 -12.34 35.85 22.80
C HIS A 244 -13.30 34.79 23.35
N PRO A 245 -12.78 33.88 24.19
CA PRO A 245 -13.50 32.67 24.56
C PRO A 245 -14.73 32.98 25.41
N GLN A 246 -15.87 32.45 24.97
CA GLN A 246 -17.10 32.36 25.76
C GLN A 246 -17.46 30.89 25.91
N LYS A 247 -17.58 30.41 27.14
CA LYS A 247 -17.71 28.98 27.47
C LYS A 247 -18.81 28.30 26.66
N GLU A 248 -20.02 28.83 26.68
CA GLU A 248 -21.17 28.26 25.98
C GLU A 248 -20.95 28.24 24.46
N GLN A 249 -20.36 29.31 23.93
CA GLN A 249 -20.07 29.42 22.50
C GLN A 249 -19.03 28.38 22.04
N LEU A 250 -17.98 28.13 22.83
CA LEU A 250 -16.96 27.13 22.49
C LEU A 250 -17.54 25.72 22.44
N TRP A 251 -18.43 25.36 23.36
CA TRP A 251 -19.10 24.05 23.36
C TRP A 251 -20.02 23.88 22.15
N GLU A 252 -20.83 24.88 21.82
CA GLU A 252 -21.72 24.80 20.67
C GLU A 252 -20.93 24.73 19.36
N LEU A 253 -19.84 25.50 19.23
CA LEU A 253 -18.93 25.39 18.09
C LEU A 253 -18.25 24.02 18.00
N LEU A 254 -17.87 23.42 19.13
CA LEU A 254 -17.27 22.07 19.14
C LEU A 254 -18.25 21.02 18.63
N LYS A 255 -19.52 21.10 19.05
CA LYS A 255 -20.57 20.18 18.61
C LYS A 255 -20.85 20.33 17.12
N ASP A 256 -21.00 21.56 16.64
CA ASP A 256 -21.27 21.86 15.24
C ASP A 256 -20.08 21.44 14.36
N CYS A 257 -18.85 21.74 14.80
CA CYS A 257 -17.63 21.36 14.11
C CYS A 257 -17.50 19.84 14.00
N GLN A 258 -17.78 19.11 15.08
CA GLN A 258 -17.73 17.65 15.05
C GLN A 258 -18.83 17.04 14.15
N ALA A 259 -20.06 17.55 14.22
CA ALA A 259 -21.13 17.07 13.34
C ALA A 259 -20.79 17.29 11.87
N LEU A 260 -20.21 18.46 11.54
CA LEU A 260 -19.76 18.78 10.18
C LEU A 260 -18.57 17.93 9.74
N TYR A 261 -17.60 17.69 10.63
CA TYR A 261 -16.47 16.79 10.37
C TYR A 261 -16.92 15.36 10.06
N SER A 262 -17.80 14.78 10.89
CA SER A 262 -18.37 13.45 10.66
C SER A 262 -19.18 13.37 9.37
N ARG A 263 -19.89 14.43 9.02
CA ARG A 263 -20.60 14.49 7.73
C ARG A 263 -19.63 14.52 6.56
N GLY A 264 -18.58 15.32 6.65
CA GLY A 264 -17.48 15.36 5.66
C GLY A 264 -16.83 13.99 5.48
N GLU A 265 -16.59 13.25 6.57
CA GLU A 265 -16.05 11.89 6.54
C GLU A 265 -16.96 10.94 5.75
N SER A 266 -18.27 11.00 6.00
CA SER A 266 -19.24 10.20 5.25
C SER A 266 -19.29 10.55 3.76
N LEU A 267 -19.20 11.84 3.41
CA LEU A 267 -19.24 12.30 2.01
C LEU A 267 -17.97 11.92 1.24
N LEU A 268 -16.82 11.98 1.90
CA LEU A 268 -15.52 11.68 1.30
C LEU A 268 -15.20 10.18 1.30
N LYS A 269 -15.95 9.38 2.05
CA LYS A 269 -15.70 7.96 2.28
C LYS A 269 -15.48 7.17 1.00
N ASP A 270 -16.36 7.30 0.02
CA ASP A 270 -16.26 6.49 -1.21
C ASP A 270 -15.05 6.88 -2.06
N SER A 271 -14.80 8.19 -2.21
CA SER A 271 -13.62 8.69 -2.90
C SER A 271 -12.32 8.27 -2.20
N ASN A 272 -12.26 8.34 -0.87
CA ASN A 272 -11.09 7.96 -0.10
C ASN A 272 -10.88 6.43 -0.10
N ASN A 273 -11.95 5.65 -0.02
CA ASN A 273 -11.90 4.19 -0.15
C ASN A 273 -11.38 3.77 -1.53
N GLU A 274 -11.80 4.45 -2.59
CA GLU A 274 -11.28 4.21 -3.92
C GLU A 274 -9.77 4.52 -4.00
N LEU A 275 -9.32 5.67 -3.49
CA LEU A 275 -7.89 6.00 -3.42
C LEU A 275 -7.08 4.96 -2.66
N ILE A 276 -7.59 4.52 -1.51
CA ILE A 276 -6.97 3.46 -0.70
C ILE A 276 -6.88 2.18 -1.54
N ALA A 277 -7.95 1.78 -2.22
CA ALA A 277 -7.95 0.59 -3.06
C ALA A 277 -6.95 0.67 -4.22
N LEU A 278 -6.72 1.85 -4.79
CA LEU A 278 -5.73 2.06 -5.86
C LEU A 278 -4.28 2.04 -5.34
N THR A 279 -4.05 2.49 -4.11
CA THR A 279 -2.71 2.58 -3.50
C THR A 279 -2.29 1.31 -2.77
N GLU A 280 -3.24 0.54 -2.25
CA GLU A 280 -2.98 -0.67 -1.46
C GLU A 280 -2.08 -1.70 -2.20
N PRO A 281 -2.22 -1.96 -3.51
CA PRO A 281 -1.32 -2.86 -4.24
C PRO A 281 0.15 -2.40 -4.21
N MET A 282 0.41 -1.09 -4.28
CA MET A 282 1.77 -0.53 -4.23
C MET A 282 2.39 -0.71 -2.84
N GLN A 283 1.61 -0.43 -1.80
CA GLN A 283 2.04 -0.59 -0.41
C GLN A 283 2.37 -2.05 -0.10
N LYS A 284 1.53 -2.99 -0.54
CA LYS A 284 1.78 -4.44 -0.42
C LYS A 284 3.01 -4.89 -1.20
N LEU A 285 3.24 -4.32 -2.39
CA LEU A 285 4.45 -4.61 -3.15
C LEU A 285 5.68 -4.15 -2.38
N GLY A 286 5.64 -2.96 -1.77
CA GLY A 286 6.68 -2.45 -0.89
C GLY A 286 6.96 -3.41 0.27
N ILE A 287 5.93 -3.84 1.01
CA ILE A 287 6.09 -4.78 2.13
C ILE A 287 6.69 -6.11 1.67
N ARG A 288 6.20 -6.68 0.55
CA ARG A 288 6.72 -7.95 0.01
C ARG A 288 8.17 -7.83 -0.44
N ALA A 289 8.55 -6.71 -1.05
CA ALA A 289 9.93 -6.44 -1.44
C ALA A 289 10.86 -6.40 -0.22
N GLY A 290 10.41 -5.81 0.89
CA GLY A 290 11.19 -5.77 2.13
C GLY A 290 11.38 -7.14 2.78
N GLN A 291 10.45 -8.07 2.55
CA GLN A 291 10.53 -9.45 3.04
C GLN A 291 11.36 -10.37 2.12
N THR A 292 11.52 -10.00 0.85
CA THR A 292 12.11 -10.85 -0.19
C THR A 292 13.30 -10.14 -0.85
N ARG A 293 14.52 -10.47 -0.41
CA ARG A 293 15.76 -9.86 -0.91
C ARG A 293 15.83 -9.88 -2.44
N GLY A 294 16.22 -8.75 -3.04
CA GLY A 294 16.36 -8.60 -4.48
C GLY A 294 15.06 -8.60 -5.29
N LEU A 295 13.88 -8.68 -4.65
CA LEU A 295 12.59 -8.60 -5.36
C LEU A 295 12.39 -7.24 -6.05
N ILE A 296 12.90 -6.15 -5.47
CA ILE A 296 12.75 -4.81 -6.05
C ILE A 296 13.51 -4.63 -7.37
N PHE A 297 14.67 -5.29 -7.53
CA PHE A 297 15.41 -5.32 -8.79
C PHE A 297 14.80 -6.25 -9.83
N ASN A 298 14.15 -7.31 -9.33
CA ASN A 298 13.52 -8.34 -10.11
C ASN A 298 12.00 -8.24 -10.00
N LEU A 299 11.45 -7.03 -9.90
CA LEU A 299 10.02 -6.82 -10.05
C LEU A 299 9.66 -7.49 -11.36
N LYS A 300 8.82 -8.52 -11.25
CA LYS A 300 8.56 -9.40 -12.38
C LYS A 300 8.16 -8.50 -13.55
N LYS A 301 8.94 -8.55 -14.64
CA LYS A 301 8.32 -8.39 -15.96
C LYS A 301 7.10 -9.33 -15.93
N PRO A 302 5.92 -8.91 -16.43
CA PRO A 302 4.73 -9.77 -16.40
C PRO A 302 5.19 -11.17 -16.75
N LYS A 303 4.99 -12.13 -15.84
CA LYS A 303 5.57 -13.47 -15.97
C LYS A 303 5.14 -13.93 -17.36
N GLU A 304 6.07 -13.98 -18.31
CA GLU A 304 5.75 -14.42 -19.67
C GLU A 304 5.27 -15.84 -19.47
N PHE A 305 3.98 -16.02 -19.70
CA PHE A 305 3.38 -17.33 -19.57
C PHE A 305 3.99 -18.16 -20.67
N THR A 306 4.82 -19.14 -20.31
CA THR A 306 5.07 -20.26 -21.20
C THR A 306 3.81 -21.13 -21.22
N PRO A 307 3.60 -21.96 -22.26
CA PRO A 307 2.50 -22.91 -22.28
C PRO A 307 2.43 -23.76 -21.00
N GLU A 308 3.57 -24.19 -20.47
CA GLU A 308 3.68 -25.02 -19.27
C GLU A 308 3.21 -24.25 -18.04
N THR A 309 3.74 -23.03 -17.84
CA THR A 309 3.37 -22.22 -16.67
C THR A 309 1.93 -21.72 -16.72
N LEU A 310 1.37 -21.51 -17.92
CA LEU A 310 -0.04 -21.19 -18.09
C LEU A 310 -0.89 -22.41 -17.81
N LYS A 311 -0.51 -23.58 -18.30
CA LYS A 311 -1.20 -24.85 -18.04
C LYS A 311 -1.31 -25.15 -16.56
N GLU A 312 -0.19 -25.09 -15.83
CA GLU A 312 -0.18 -25.29 -14.38
C GLU A 312 -1.13 -24.33 -13.67
N LYS A 313 -1.14 -23.05 -14.09
CA LYS A 313 -2.01 -22.03 -13.50
C LYS A 313 -3.48 -22.30 -13.82
N VAL A 314 -3.80 -22.66 -15.07
CA VAL A 314 -5.16 -22.98 -15.52
C VAL A 314 -5.68 -24.21 -14.80
N GLU A 315 -4.87 -25.27 -14.66
CA GLU A 315 -5.24 -26.49 -13.94
C GLU A 315 -5.52 -26.22 -12.46
N LEU A 316 -4.68 -25.44 -11.79
CA LEU A 316 -4.91 -25.02 -10.41
C LEU A 316 -6.22 -24.22 -10.28
N LEU A 317 -6.48 -23.31 -11.22
CA LEU A 317 -7.70 -22.49 -11.21
C LEU A 317 -8.95 -23.34 -11.44
N LEU A 318 -8.90 -24.32 -12.35
CA LEU A 318 -10.00 -25.26 -12.58
C LEU A 318 -10.33 -26.06 -11.33
N GLN A 319 -9.32 -26.57 -10.62
CA GLN A 319 -9.50 -27.27 -9.34
C GLN A 319 -10.15 -26.37 -8.28
N VAL A 320 -9.70 -25.13 -8.17
CA VAL A 320 -10.27 -24.14 -7.23
C VAL A 320 -11.72 -23.83 -7.59
N LEU A 321 -12.04 -23.67 -8.87
CA LEU A 321 -13.40 -23.38 -9.34
C LEU A 321 -14.33 -24.56 -9.10
N GLU A 322 -13.89 -25.79 -9.37
CA GLU A 322 -14.66 -27.00 -9.09
C GLU A 322 -14.95 -27.18 -7.60
N HIS A 323 -13.94 -26.99 -6.76
CA HIS A 323 -14.11 -27.03 -5.31
C HIS A 323 -14.99 -25.89 -4.78
N SER A 324 -14.95 -24.73 -5.43
CA SER A 324 -15.80 -23.58 -5.08
C SER A 324 -17.25 -23.80 -5.50
N GLU A 325 -17.48 -24.30 -6.70
CA GLU A 325 -18.79 -24.61 -7.27
C GLU A 325 -19.55 -25.62 -6.40
N SER A 326 -18.88 -26.68 -5.93
CA SER A 326 -19.49 -27.70 -5.05
C SER A 326 -19.93 -27.19 -3.67
N LYS A 327 -19.54 -25.98 -3.28
CA LYS A 327 -19.93 -25.34 -2.01
C LYS A 327 -21.02 -24.29 -2.17
N LEU A 328 -21.50 -24.06 -3.40
CA LEU A 328 -22.51 -23.06 -3.69
C LEU A 328 -23.88 -23.70 -3.83
N ASP A 329 -24.88 -23.00 -3.32
CA ASP A 329 -26.27 -23.36 -3.57
C ASP A 329 -26.61 -23.10 -5.05
N ASN A 330 -27.55 -23.85 -5.60
CA ASN A 330 -28.00 -23.68 -6.99
C ASN A 330 -28.60 -22.29 -7.27
N GLU A 331 -29.01 -21.57 -6.23
CA GLU A 331 -29.56 -20.20 -6.31
C GLU A 331 -28.48 -19.11 -6.16
N SER A 332 -27.20 -19.50 -6.01
CA SER A 332 -26.12 -18.55 -5.80
C SER A 332 -25.90 -17.66 -7.01
N ILE A 333 -25.91 -16.34 -6.78
CA ILE A 333 -25.74 -15.33 -7.84
C ILE A 333 -24.33 -15.37 -8.47
N ILE A 334 -23.35 -15.94 -7.78
CA ILE A 334 -21.97 -16.08 -8.26
C ILE A 334 -21.71 -17.41 -8.98
N LEU A 335 -22.68 -18.32 -9.00
CA LEU A 335 -22.55 -19.63 -9.65
C LEU A 335 -22.38 -19.49 -11.17
N ALA A 336 -23.16 -18.62 -11.82
CA ALA A 336 -23.07 -18.39 -13.26
C ALA A 336 -21.70 -17.78 -13.68
N PRO A 337 -21.19 -16.72 -13.01
CA PRO A 337 -19.82 -16.26 -13.24
C PRO A 337 -18.75 -17.34 -13.09
N ILE A 338 -18.85 -18.19 -12.06
CA ILE A 338 -17.89 -19.27 -11.80
C ILE A 338 -17.95 -20.32 -12.92
N LYS A 339 -19.15 -20.74 -13.34
CA LYS A 339 -19.32 -21.70 -14.44
C LYS A 339 -18.77 -21.17 -15.76
N ASN A 340 -19.04 -19.90 -16.08
CA ASN A 340 -18.52 -19.27 -17.28
C ASN A 340 -16.98 -19.22 -17.28
N LEU A 341 -16.37 -18.81 -16.16
CA LEU A 341 -14.91 -18.82 -16.04
C LEU A 341 -14.34 -20.25 -16.17
N LYS A 342 -14.99 -21.24 -15.56
CA LYS A 342 -14.57 -22.66 -15.63
C LYS A 342 -14.62 -23.19 -17.06
N GLU A 343 -15.67 -22.87 -17.82
CA GLU A 343 -15.81 -23.23 -19.23
C GLU A 343 -14.69 -22.62 -20.08
N HIS A 344 -14.46 -21.31 -19.95
CA HIS A 344 -13.38 -20.63 -20.67
C HIS A 344 -12.01 -21.21 -20.33
N LEU A 345 -11.71 -21.43 -19.05
CA LEU A 345 -10.44 -22.04 -18.63
C LEU A 345 -10.31 -23.49 -19.12
N GLY A 346 -11.41 -24.24 -19.23
CA GLY A 346 -11.44 -25.57 -19.83
C GLY A 346 -11.04 -25.53 -21.31
N ASN A 347 -11.63 -24.62 -22.08
CA ASN A 347 -11.30 -24.42 -23.50
C ASN A 347 -9.83 -23.99 -23.68
N ILE A 348 -9.35 -23.05 -22.86
CA ILE A 348 -7.95 -22.60 -22.86
C ILE A 348 -7.02 -23.77 -22.54
N LYS A 349 -7.35 -24.61 -21.55
CA LYS A 349 -6.55 -25.80 -21.23
C LYS A 349 -6.44 -26.74 -22.45
N THR A 350 -7.54 -27.00 -23.14
CA THR A 350 -7.53 -27.83 -24.35
C THR A 350 -6.66 -27.20 -25.45
N GLN A 351 -6.72 -25.88 -25.63
CA GLN A 351 -5.85 -25.18 -26.58
C GLN A 351 -4.38 -25.28 -26.18
N ILE A 352 -4.04 -25.10 -24.91
CA ILE A 352 -2.65 -25.26 -24.42
C ILE A 352 -2.17 -26.69 -24.66
N ASP A 353 -3.00 -27.70 -24.36
CA ASP A 353 -2.68 -29.11 -24.58
C ASP A 353 -2.44 -29.45 -26.06
N LEU A 354 -3.11 -28.75 -26.99
CA LEU A 354 -2.86 -28.86 -28.44
C LEU A 354 -1.56 -28.16 -28.83
N TYR A 355 -1.32 -26.94 -28.32
CA TYR A 355 -0.08 -26.19 -28.56
C TYR A 355 1.16 -26.94 -28.06
N SER A 356 1.07 -27.58 -26.89
CA SER A 356 2.16 -28.41 -26.35
C SER A 356 2.50 -29.61 -27.23
N LYS A 357 1.58 -30.06 -28.10
CA LYS A 357 1.82 -31.13 -29.07
C LYS A 357 2.32 -30.60 -30.41
N GLU A 358 1.70 -29.53 -30.92
CA GLU A 358 2.01 -28.95 -32.23
C GLU A 358 3.37 -28.23 -32.25
N PHE A 359 3.76 -27.64 -31.12
CA PHE A 359 4.96 -26.83 -30.98
C PHE A 359 5.96 -27.41 -29.97
N ALA A 360 5.95 -28.74 -29.79
CA ALA A 360 6.84 -29.43 -28.86
C ALA A 360 8.32 -29.07 -29.08
N PHE A 361 8.75 -28.94 -30.34
CA PHE A 361 10.10 -28.51 -30.68
C PHE A 361 10.41 -27.08 -30.20
N GLN A 362 9.50 -26.14 -30.41
CA GLN A 362 9.67 -24.75 -29.97
C GLN A 362 9.70 -24.66 -28.45
N ILE A 363 8.89 -25.47 -27.76
CA ILE A 363 8.87 -25.56 -26.30
C ILE A 363 10.20 -26.13 -25.78
N GLU A 364 10.65 -27.27 -26.30
CA GLU A 364 11.91 -27.90 -25.88
C GLU A 364 13.13 -27.00 -26.11
N ASN A 365 13.06 -26.10 -27.09
CA ASN A 365 14.15 -25.19 -27.45
C ASN A 365 13.92 -23.73 -27.01
N ASN A 366 12.90 -23.45 -26.18
CA ASN A 366 12.55 -22.10 -25.72
C ASN A 366 12.41 -21.04 -26.85
N LEU A 367 11.80 -21.43 -27.97
CA LEU A 367 11.55 -20.56 -29.12
C LEU A 367 10.15 -19.93 -29.05
N PRO A 368 9.93 -18.75 -29.65
CA PRO A 368 8.61 -18.13 -29.72
C PRO A 368 7.60 -19.04 -30.41
N ILE A 369 6.41 -19.17 -29.82
CA ILE A 369 5.33 -19.99 -30.37
C ILE A 369 4.32 -19.07 -31.07
N PRO A 370 4.17 -19.17 -32.40
CA PRO A 370 3.25 -18.32 -33.15
C PRO A 370 1.81 -18.42 -32.62
N GLY A 371 1.19 -17.28 -32.32
CA GLY A 371 -0.21 -17.21 -31.90
C GLY A 371 -0.50 -17.56 -30.44
N PHE A 372 0.49 -17.99 -29.66
CA PHE A 372 0.30 -18.29 -28.24
C PHE A 372 -0.09 -17.04 -27.43
N ASP A 373 0.63 -15.93 -27.62
CA ASP A 373 0.39 -14.67 -26.91
C ASP A 373 -0.96 -14.02 -27.27
N ASP A 374 -1.29 -13.98 -28.57
CA ASP A 374 -2.47 -13.26 -29.04
C ASP A 374 -3.76 -14.06 -28.87
N LYS A 375 -3.68 -15.40 -29.03
CA LYS A 375 -4.87 -16.27 -29.00
C LYS A 375 -5.08 -16.88 -27.62
N VAL A 376 -4.13 -17.69 -27.14
CA VAL A 376 -4.31 -18.46 -25.91
C VAL A 376 -4.22 -17.56 -24.68
N LEU A 377 -3.17 -16.75 -24.60
CA LEU A 377 -3.01 -15.81 -23.48
C LEU A 377 -4.02 -14.64 -23.57
N GLY A 378 -4.37 -14.20 -24.78
CA GLY A 378 -5.44 -13.23 -25.01
C GLY A 378 -6.82 -13.70 -24.52
N GLU A 379 -7.21 -14.94 -24.85
CA GLU A 379 -8.45 -15.56 -24.38
C GLU A 379 -8.44 -15.76 -22.85
N TYR A 380 -7.31 -16.17 -22.28
CA TYR A 380 -7.13 -16.26 -20.83
C TYR A 380 -7.36 -14.92 -20.12
N ASN A 381 -6.74 -13.85 -20.59
CA ASN A 381 -6.90 -12.53 -19.99
C ASN A 381 -8.34 -12.02 -20.15
N THR A 382 -8.98 -12.31 -21.29
CA THR A 382 -10.39 -11.94 -21.55
C THR A 382 -11.33 -12.65 -20.59
N ALA A 383 -11.18 -13.98 -20.42
CA ALA A 383 -11.98 -14.77 -19.49
C ALA A 383 -11.88 -14.27 -18.05
N ILE A 384 -10.68 -13.90 -17.61
CA ILE A 384 -10.48 -13.28 -16.29
C ILE A 384 -11.22 -11.94 -16.21
N LYS A 385 -11.03 -11.06 -17.19
CA LYS A 385 -11.66 -9.73 -17.20
C LYS A 385 -13.19 -9.82 -17.13
N GLU A 386 -13.78 -10.75 -17.87
CA GLU A 386 -15.22 -11.00 -17.84
C GLU A 386 -15.69 -11.50 -16.49
N PHE A 387 -14.97 -12.45 -15.87
CA PHE A 387 -15.28 -12.90 -14.51
C PHE A 387 -15.21 -11.74 -13.51
N MET A 388 -14.13 -10.96 -13.53
CA MET A 388 -13.93 -9.78 -12.68
C MET A 388 -15.11 -8.80 -12.83
N SER A 389 -15.50 -8.52 -14.08
CA SER A 389 -16.61 -7.62 -14.38
C SER A 389 -17.94 -8.16 -13.89
N ALA A 390 -18.17 -9.47 -13.98
CA ALA A 390 -19.40 -10.11 -13.57
C ALA A 390 -19.58 -10.08 -12.04
N VAL A 391 -18.52 -10.36 -11.27
CA VAL A 391 -18.58 -10.36 -9.80
C VAL A 391 -18.55 -8.96 -9.19
N ASN A 392 -18.11 -7.94 -9.94
CA ASN A 392 -18.05 -6.55 -9.49
C ASN A 392 -19.32 -5.74 -9.78
N LYS A 393 -20.37 -6.35 -10.36
CA LYS A 393 -21.67 -5.67 -10.57
C LYS A 393 -22.31 -5.31 -9.22
N GLU A 394 -22.90 -4.13 -9.11
CA GLU A 394 -23.51 -3.65 -7.87
C GLU A 394 -24.63 -4.56 -7.35
N GLU A 395 -25.42 -5.14 -8.26
CA GLU A 395 -26.46 -6.12 -7.93
C GLU A 395 -25.88 -7.36 -7.24
N VAL A 396 -24.71 -7.83 -7.72
CA VAL A 396 -23.99 -8.96 -7.13
C VAL A 396 -23.44 -8.59 -5.75
N LYS A 397 -22.82 -7.41 -5.61
CA LYS A 397 -22.28 -6.96 -4.30
C LYS A 397 -23.35 -6.81 -3.22
N LYS A 398 -24.56 -6.41 -3.59
CA LYS A 398 -25.69 -6.25 -2.65
C LYS A 398 -26.33 -7.57 -2.27
N ALA A 399 -26.32 -8.56 -3.17
CA ALA A 399 -26.99 -9.84 -2.99
C ALA A 399 -26.07 -10.98 -2.50
N ILE A 400 -24.75 -10.83 -2.61
CA ILE A 400 -23.78 -11.88 -2.27
C ILE A 400 -23.80 -12.21 -0.78
N LYS A 401 -23.88 -13.50 -0.44
CA LYS A 401 -23.86 -13.95 0.96
C LYS A 401 -22.43 -13.89 1.52
N PRO A 402 -22.25 -13.75 2.85
CA PRO A 402 -20.92 -13.66 3.45
C PRO A 402 -19.95 -14.82 3.13
N TYR A 403 -20.43 -16.05 3.03
CA TYR A 403 -19.59 -17.21 2.67
C TYR A 403 -19.23 -17.24 1.17
N GLU A 404 -20.17 -16.83 0.31
CA GLU A 404 -19.97 -16.69 -1.15
C GLU A 404 -18.91 -15.63 -1.45
N LEU A 405 -18.92 -14.54 -0.69
CA LEU A 405 -17.88 -13.52 -0.74
C LEU A 405 -16.50 -14.12 -0.38
N GLY A 406 -16.43 -15.05 0.56
CA GLY A 406 -15.21 -15.80 0.89
C GLY A 406 -14.69 -16.63 -0.29
N ILE A 407 -15.60 -17.27 -1.02
CA ILE A 407 -15.29 -18.06 -2.22
C ILE A 407 -14.79 -17.16 -3.36
N VAL A 408 -15.48 -16.05 -3.63
CA VAL A 408 -15.06 -15.06 -4.63
C VAL A 408 -13.68 -14.50 -4.29
N LYS A 409 -13.42 -14.18 -3.02
CA LYS A 409 -12.10 -13.74 -2.57
C LYS A 409 -11.01 -14.78 -2.82
N LEU A 410 -11.28 -16.06 -2.57
CA LEU A 410 -10.34 -17.14 -2.84
C LEU A 410 -9.97 -17.21 -4.33
N ILE A 411 -10.98 -17.21 -5.21
CA ILE A 411 -10.80 -17.26 -6.66
C ILE A 411 -10.03 -16.03 -7.14
N LEU A 412 -10.45 -14.85 -6.73
CA LEU A 412 -9.79 -13.59 -7.08
C LEU A 412 -8.34 -13.53 -6.60
N ASN A 413 -8.05 -14.05 -5.42
CA ASN A 413 -6.67 -14.16 -4.94
C ASN A 413 -5.85 -15.12 -5.80
N LYS A 414 -6.42 -16.20 -6.33
CA LYS A 414 -5.70 -17.09 -7.25
C LYS A 414 -5.51 -16.48 -8.65
N LEU A 415 -6.48 -15.69 -9.12
CA LEU A 415 -6.39 -14.98 -10.40
C LEU A 415 -5.37 -13.83 -10.36
N SER A 416 -5.47 -12.99 -9.33
CA SER A 416 -4.64 -11.78 -9.13
C SER A 416 -3.32 -12.01 -8.39
N GLY A 417 -3.02 -13.24 -7.97
CA GLY A 417 -1.86 -13.51 -7.12
C GLY A 417 -1.98 -12.94 -5.69
N GLY A 418 -3.21 -12.72 -5.22
CA GLY A 418 -3.54 -12.35 -3.83
C GLY A 418 -3.86 -10.87 -3.62
N LEU A 419 -4.12 -10.11 -4.67
CA LEU A 419 -4.10 -8.64 -4.61
C LEU A 419 -5.47 -7.98 -4.44
N PHE A 420 -6.59 -8.67 -4.71
CA PHE A 420 -7.89 -7.98 -4.81
C PHE A 420 -8.60 -7.70 -3.48
N PHE A 421 -8.17 -8.27 -2.34
CA PHE A 421 -8.96 -8.24 -1.09
C PHE A 421 -8.13 -8.32 0.20
N ALA A 422 -7.03 -7.58 0.37
CA ALA A 422 -6.37 -7.62 1.70
C ALA A 422 -7.09 -6.82 2.78
N SER A 423 -7.95 -5.86 2.44
CA SER A 423 -8.92 -5.30 3.41
C SER A 423 -9.82 -6.40 4.01
N ALA A 424 -10.19 -7.39 3.21
CA ALA A 424 -10.97 -8.54 3.65
C ALA A 424 -10.16 -9.65 4.29
N LYS A 425 -8.85 -9.78 3.98
CA LYS A 425 -7.94 -10.64 4.73
C LYS A 425 -7.68 -10.06 6.12
N ASN A 426 -7.48 -8.75 6.23
CA ASN A 426 -7.38 -8.03 7.49
C ASN A 426 -8.70 -8.12 8.29
N TYR A 427 -9.85 -8.04 7.62
CA TYR A 427 -11.15 -8.28 8.26
C TYR A 427 -11.33 -9.75 8.67
N ALA A 428 -10.93 -10.72 7.85
CA ALA A 428 -11.01 -12.15 8.18
C ALA A 428 -10.04 -12.53 9.31
N ASP A 429 -8.85 -11.96 9.32
CA ASP A 429 -7.85 -12.12 10.38
C ASP A 429 -8.33 -11.43 11.67
N SER A 430 -8.99 -10.27 11.56
CA SER A 430 -9.66 -9.60 12.69
C SER A 430 -10.84 -10.41 13.25
N CYS A 431 -11.69 -10.97 12.38
CA CYS A 431 -12.77 -11.87 12.81
C CYS A 431 -12.24 -13.18 13.41
N ARG A 432 -11.10 -13.68 12.91
CA ARG A 432 -10.41 -14.86 13.46
C ARG A 432 -9.85 -14.56 14.84
N ASN A 433 -9.23 -13.41 15.03
CA ASN A 433 -8.73 -12.95 16.33
C ASN A 433 -9.88 -12.73 17.33
N MET A 434 -10.97 -12.07 16.92
CA MET A 434 -12.18 -11.95 17.76
C MET A 434 -12.79 -13.30 18.12
N LYS A 435 -12.80 -14.25 17.19
CA LYS A 435 -13.28 -15.61 17.49
C LYS A 435 -12.38 -16.30 18.53
N THR A 436 -11.07 -16.13 18.43
CA THR A 436 -10.12 -16.65 19.41
C THR A 436 -10.32 -16.00 20.77
N GLU A 437 -10.42 -14.67 20.84
CA GLU A 437 -10.72 -13.94 22.09
C GLU A 437 -12.06 -14.37 22.70
N LEU A 438 -13.11 -14.55 21.89
CA LEU A 438 -14.41 -15.01 22.37
C LEU A 438 -14.38 -16.46 22.88
N LEU A 439 -13.53 -17.32 22.29
CA LEU A 439 -13.34 -18.68 22.78
C LEU A 439 -12.53 -18.69 24.08
N GLU A 440 -11.50 -17.86 24.19
CA GLU A 440 -10.72 -17.68 25.43
C GLU A 440 -11.59 -17.11 26.56
N MET A 441 -12.41 -16.08 26.28
CA MET A 441 -13.38 -15.55 27.24
C MET A 441 -14.42 -16.58 27.67
N LYS A 442 -14.88 -17.43 26.75
CA LYS A 442 -15.81 -18.51 27.06
C LYS A 442 -15.13 -19.56 27.96
N ASP A 443 -13.90 -19.96 27.63
CA ASP A 443 -13.15 -20.93 28.43
C ASP A 443 -12.83 -20.37 29.83
N GLU A 444 -12.57 -19.07 29.96
CA GLU A 444 -12.43 -18.39 31.26
C GLU A 444 -13.75 -18.36 32.05
N PHE A 445 -14.88 -18.13 31.37
CA PHE A 445 -16.21 -18.11 31.98
C PHE A 445 -16.65 -19.51 32.43
N ASP A 446 -16.36 -20.54 31.63
CA ASP A 446 -16.64 -21.94 31.95
C ASP A 446 -15.72 -22.48 33.06
N GLN A 447 -14.56 -21.85 33.29
CA GLN A 447 -13.62 -22.16 34.39
C GLN A 447 -13.89 -21.37 35.69
N GLN A 448 -14.77 -20.36 35.67
CA GLN A 448 -15.21 -19.72 36.92
C GLN A 448 -16.16 -20.67 37.67
N PRO A 449 -15.89 -21.00 38.95
CA PRO A 449 -16.82 -21.78 39.74
C PRO A 449 -18.15 -21.03 39.82
N GLN A 450 -19.24 -21.68 39.44
CA GLN A 450 -20.58 -21.15 39.62
C GLN A 450 -20.77 -20.81 41.10
N ASN A 451 -20.64 -19.53 41.44
CA ASN A 451 -21.11 -19.03 42.71
C ASN A 451 -22.63 -19.16 42.67
N GLU A 452 -23.14 -20.23 43.28
CA GLU A 452 -24.50 -20.37 43.74
C GLU A 452 -24.78 -19.25 44.77
N GLY A 453 -25.04 -18.06 44.26
CA GLY A 453 -25.49 -16.88 44.99
C GLY A 453 -26.74 -16.35 44.30
N GLY A 454 -27.78 -17.18 44.24
CA GLY A 454 -29.07 -16.81 43.70
C GLY A 454 -29.60 -15.56 44.39
N LEU A 455 -29.71 -14.50 43.59
CA LEU A 455 -30.41 -13.25 43.82
C LEU A 455 -31.65 -13.43 44.71
N GLN A 456 -31.59 -12.90 45.93
CA GLN A 456 -32.80 -12.51 46.66
C GLN A 456 -33.40 -11.30 45.93
N LEU A 457 -34.50 -11.54 45.22
CA LEU A 457 -35.41 -10.50 44.76
C LEU A 457 -36.16 -9.97 45.97
N ASN A 458 -35.89 -8.72 46.35
CA ASN A 458 -36.63 -7.99 47.37
C ASN A 458 -38.12 -7.89 46.99
N GLN A 459 -39.00 -8.32 47.91
CA GLN A 459 -40.35 -7.78 48.09
C GLN A 459 -40.28 -6.64 49.12
#